data_AF-A0A1G6NW95-F1
#
_entry.id   AF-A0A1G6NW95-F1
#
_cell.length_a   1.000
_cell.length_b   1.000
_cell.length_c   1.000
_cell.angle_alpha   90.00
_cell.angle_beta   90.00
_cell.angle_gamma   90.00
#
_symmetry.space_group_name_H-M   'P 1'
#
loop_
_entity.id
_entity.type
_entity.pdbx_description
1 polymer ?
#
loop_
_entity_poly.entity_id
_entity_poly.type
_entity_poly.pdbx_seq_one_letter_code
_entity_poly.pdbx_strand_id
1 'polypeptide(L)'
;MRTPIRRARGIRRALTGALLAGLTLLTTASPASPAFADGPSAGAGPSGDSAGPTEAGTTFRTATALAQGQTGTAQASTGDYLYWVFPADAGQRPTVEATVKLPENAARRSASTWQIDVYDGLRRRQACAYGHQTRKAGAEAATVELSCVLRPVRAWSEPWANDPLPGSYYVRLTVVDLPADQLGLPIGAEVRPTVKEVDGAHDVDGTLSEPLVPGVSVASAGDDDGAGASAAPRTVAAGEPEDGWASGRWTDRWLWTVGGGVLAALAAVFGYSLTRGRGRPSHVPPGV
;
A
#
# COMPACT_ATOMS: atom_id res chain seq x y z
N MET A 1 -28.88 -73.37 -29.95
CA MET A 1 -27.73 -72.54 -29.54
C MET A 1 -28.19 -71.10 -29.39
N ARG A 2 -28.33 -70.60 -28.15
CA ARG A 2 -28.73 -69.22 -27.84
C ARG A 2 -27.81 -68.67 -26.75
N THR A 3 -27.14 -67.57 -27.05
CA THR A 3 -26.27 -66.77 -26.18
C THR A 3 -27.11 -65.96 -25.17
N PRO A 4 -26.63 -65.72 -23.94
CA PRO A 4 -27.17 -64.63 -23.12
C PRO A 4 -26.16 -63.50 -22.94
N ILE A 5 -26.69 -62.29 -23.16
CA ILE A 5 -26.09 -60.98 -22.95
C ILE A 5 -26.05 -60.68 -21.44
N ARG A 6 -24.87 -60.35 -20.89
CA ARG A 6 -24.72 -59.69 -19.57
C ARG A 6 -24.07 -58.33 -19.75
N ARG A 7 -24.86 -57.25 -19.72
CA ARG A 7 -24.40 -55.87 -19.50
C ARG A 7 -25.33 -55.19 -18.48
N ALA A 8 -24.77 -54.21 -17.78
CA ALA A 8 -25.45 -53.22 -16.90
C ALA A 8 -25.50 -53.47 -15.38
N ARG A 9 -24.37 -53.86 -14.75
CA ARG A 9 -24.16 -53.61 -13.30
C ARG A 9 -22.93 -52.77 -12.92
N GLY A 10 -22.10 -52.36 -13.88
CA GLY A 10 -20.82 -51.67 -13.59
C GLY A 10 -20.89 -50.14 -13.42
N ILE A 11 -21.93 -49.45 -13.91
CA ILE A 11 -21.86 -47.99 -14.09
C ILE A 11 -22.29 -47.20 -12.83
N ARG A 12 -22.96 -47.84 -11.86
CA ARG A 12 -23.49 -47.13 -10.67
C ARG A 12 -22.51 -46.96 -9.51
N ARG A 13 -21.29 -47.50 -9.60
CA ARG A 13 -20.25 -47.38 -8.55
C ARG A 13 -19.13 -46.39 -8.88
N ALA A 14 -19.12 -45.82 -10.08
CA ALA A 14 -18.07 -44.89 -10.51
C ALA A 14 -18.35 -43.41 -10.19
N LEU A 15 -19.58 -43.03 -9.82
CA LEU A 15 -19.96 -41.63 -9.61
C LEU A 15 -20.03 -41.17 -8.14
N THR A 16 -19.75 -42.06 -7.17
CA THR A 16 -19.69 -41.71 -5.74
C THR A 16 -18.26 -41.58 -5.20
N GLY A 17 -17.22 -41.85 -6.01
CA GLY A 17 -15.82 -41.77 -5.59
C GLY A 17 -15.12 -40.43 -5.89
N ALA A 18 -15.69 -39.59 -6.76
CA ALA A 18 -15.02 -38.36 -7.23
C ALA A 18 -15.26 -37.11 -6.35
N LEU A 19 -16.10 -37.20 -5.32
CA LEU A 19 -16.49 -36.04 -4.49
C LEU A 19 -15.84 -36.02 -3.09
N LEU A 20 -14.95 -36.96 -2.77
CA LEU A 20 -14.26 -37.07 -1.46
C LEU A 20 -12.74 -36.83 -1.53
N ALA A 21 -12.19 -36.52 -2.70
CA ALA A 21 -10.74 -36.29 -2.88
C ALA A 21 -10.31 -34.81 -2.81
N GLY A 22 -11.24 -33.87 -2.55
CA GLY A 22 -10.95 -32.43 -2.55
C GLY A 22 -10.70 -31.81 -1.18
N LEU A 23 -10.83 -32.55 -0.07
CA LEU A 23 -10.88 -31.96 1.28
C LEU A 23 -9.73 -32.35 2.22
N THR A 24 -8.66 -33.02 1.76
CA THR A 24 -7.62 -33.57 2.66
C THR A 24 -6.17 -33.17 2.34
N LEU A 25 -5.93 -32.04 1.67
CA LEU A 25 -4.56 -31.55 1.47
C LEU A 25 -4.25 -30.22 2.18
N LEU A 26 -5.08 -29.81 3.15
CA LEU A 26 -4.84 -28.62 3.99
C LEU A 26 -4.28 -28.92 5.39
N THR A 27 -3.66 -30.08 5.63
CA THR A 27 -3.16 -30.42 6.98
C THR A 27 -1.81 -31.14 6.96
N THR A 28 -0.74 -30.47 6.56
CA THR A 28 0.63 -30.76 7.06
C THR A 28 1.50 -29.50 6.96
N ALA A 29 1.40 -28.63 7.96
CA ALA A 29 2.43 -27.64 8.25
C ALA A 29 3.09 -28.04 9.57
N SER A 30 4.25 -28.68 9.48
CA SER A 30 5.22 -28.77 10.57
C SER A 30 6.42 -27.89 10.18
N PRO A 31 6.87 -26.97 11.04
CA PRO A 31 8.02 -26.13 10.72
C PRO A 31 9.31 -26.94 10.88
N ALA A 32 10.07 -27.09 9.79
CA ALA A 32 11.45 -27.50 9.86
C ALA A 32 12.30 -26.28 10.27
N SER A 33 12.85 -26.32 11.48
CA SER A 33 13.85 -25.38 11.96
C SER A 33 15.12 -25.49 11.14
N PRO A 34 15.66 -24.41 10.54
CA PRO A 34 17.05 -24.42 10.09
C PRO A 34 17.98 -24.32 11.30
N ALA A 35 18.87 -25.29 11.43
CA ALA A 35 20.00 -25.26 12.34
C ALA A 35 20.95 -24.14 11.90
N PHE A 36 21.21 -23.18 12.80
CA PHE A 36 22.23 -22.16 12.62
C PHE A 36 23.61 -22.82 12.75
N ALA A 37 24.45 -22.61 11.73
CA ALA A 37 25.88 -22.86 11.82
C ALA A 37 26.54 -21.67 12.55
N ASP A 38 27.21 -21.96 13.65
CA ASP A 38 28.10 -21.05 14.37
C ASP A 38 29.31 -20.72 13.50
N GLY A 39 29.58 -19.42 13.33
CA GLY A 39 30.79 -18.86 12.72
C GLY A 39 30.99 -17.42 13.23
N PRO A 40 32.20 -16.99 13.59
CA PRO A 40 32.40 -16.09 14.71
C PRO A 40 32.21 -14.60 14.38
N SER A 41 31.59 -13.91 15.34
CA SER A 41 31.90 -12.57 15.85
C SER A 41 32.48 -11.51 14.90
N ALA A 42 31.63 -10.55 14.54
CA ALA A 42 32.02 -9.13 14.44
C ALA A 42 30.81 -8.29 14.91
N GLY A 43 31.03 -7.51 15.97
CA GLY A 43 29.98 -6.89 16.77
C GLY A 43 29.33 -5.66 16.16
N ALA A 44 28.08 -5.43 16.57
CA ALA A 44 27.48 -4.17 17.02
C ALA A 44 25.96 -4.42 17.06
N GLY A 45 25.39 -4.59 18.25
CA GLY A 45 23.94 -4.70 18.40
C GLY A 45 23.26 -3.33 18.21
N PRO A 46 22.00 -3.27 17.74
CA PRO A 46 21.21 -2.07 17.87
C PRO A 46 20.44 -2.14 19.19
N SER A 47 20.99 -1.49 20.20
CA SER A 47 20.20 -0.95 21.31
C SER A 47 19.77 0.46 20.93
N GLY A 48 18.47 0.72 20.81
CA GLY A 48 17.90 2.07 20.78
C GLY A 48 17.04 2.40 19.56
N ASP A 49 15.71 2.42 19.76
CA ASP A 49 14.75 3.08 18.88
C ASP A 49 14.97 4.60 18.89
N SER A 50 15.88 5.07 18.06
CA SER A 50 15.93 6.48 17.67
C SER A 50 16.45 6.53 16.24
N ALA A 51 15.52 6.42 15.29
CA ALA A 51 15.78 6.79 13.91
C ALA A 51 16.42 8.18 13.90
N GLY A 52 17.64 8.29 13.35
CA GLY A 52 18.37 9.55 13.27
C GLY A 52 17.59 10.64 12.52
N PRO A 53 18.01 11.91 12.64
CA PRO A 53 17.31 13.03 12.02
C PRO A 53 17.17 12.84 10.51
N THR A 54 15.93 12.86 10.04
CA THR A 54 15.52 12.72 8.62
C THR A 54 15.37 14.10 8.00
N GLU A 55 16.52 14.79 7.92
CA GLU A 55 16.63 16.17 7.45
C GLU A 55 16.02 16.36 6.05
N ALA A 56 15.28 17.44 5.83
CA ALA A 56 14.61 17.69 4.55
C ALA A 56 15.59 17.85 3.39
N GLY A 57 15.17 17.41 2.22
CA GLY A 57 15.76 17.84 0.95
C GLY A 57 15.34 19.27 0.59
N THR A 58 16.08 19.89 -0.33
CA THR A 58 15.78 21.24 -0.87
C THR A 58 15.17 21.22 -2.28
N THR A 59 15.10 20.04 -2.90
CA THR A 59 14.51 19.84 -4.24
C THR A 59 13.82 18.47 -4.32
N PHE A 60 12.98 18.26 -5.34
CA PHE A 60 12.40 16.93 -5.62
C PHE A 60 13.45 15.82 -5.78
N ARG A 61 14.65 16.12 -6.28
CA ARG A 61 15.69 15.10 -6.51
C ARG A 61 16.46 14.74 -5.25
N THR A 62 16.51 15.69 -4.30
CA THR A 62 17.20 15.56 -3.02
C THR A 62 16.24 15.32 -1.86
N ALA A 63 14.96 15.09 -2.15
CA ALA A 63 13.93 14.80 -1.16
C ALA A 63 14.34 13.61 -0.29
N THR A 64 14.18 13.77 1.02
CA THR A 64 14.59 12.73 1.98
C THR A 64 13.51 11.69 2.12
N ALA A 65 13.90 10.42 2.01
CA ALA A 65 12.99 9.30 2.15
C ALA A 65 12.49 9.19 3.61
N LEU A 66 11.19 9.02 3.77
CA LEU A 66 10.53 8.71 5.03
C LEU A 66 9.78 7.39 4.89
N ALA A 67 9.95 6.52 5.88
CA ALA A 67 9.06 5.38 6.04
C ALA A 67 7.66 5.84 6.45
N GLN A 68 6.64 5.02 6.19
CA GLN A 68 5.28 5.32 6.61
C GLN A 68 5.21 5.38 8.14
N GLY A 69 4.61 6.44 8.69
CA GLY A 69 4.52 6.66 10.13
C GLY A 69 5.77 7.26 10.79
N GLN A 70 6.89 7.36 10.07
CA GLN A 70 8.11 8.01 10.52
C GLN A 70 7.97 9.53 10.47
N THR A 71 8.58 10.23 11.43
CA THR A 71 8.60 11.70 11.44
C THR A 71 9.89 12.22 10.79
N GLY A 72 9.72 13.05 9.77
CA GLY A 72 10.70 13.94 9.16
C GLY A 72 10.93 15.17 10.04
N THR A 73 12.19 15.57 10.26
CA THR A 73 12.50 16.84 10.93
C THR A 73 13.46 17.67 10.09
N ALA A 74 13.38 18.99 10.16
CA ALA A 74 14.34 19.88 9.49
C ALA A 74 14.48 21.19 10.25
N GLN A 75 15.70 21.72 10.26
CA GLN A 75 15.98 23.10 10.65
C GLN A 75 16.24 23.88 9.37
N ALA A 76 15.48 24.95 9.15
CA ALA A 76 15.49 25.68 7.89
C ALA A 76 15.29 27.17 8.12
N SER A 77 15.27 27.93 7.03
CA SER A 77 14.90 29.34 7.05
C SER A 77 13.53 29.55 6.44
N THR A 78 12.77 30.51 6.97
CA THR A 78 11.52 30.97 6.33
C THR A 78 11.79 31.38 4.89
N GLY A 79 11.02 30.85 3.94
CA GLY A 79 11.23 31.05 2.50
C GLY A 79 11.85 29.84 1.81
N ASP A 80 12.45 28.92 2.56
CA ASP A 80 12.97 27.68 1.99
C ASP A 80 11.85 26.74 1.53
N TYR A 81 12.20 25.84 0.61
CA TYR A 81 11.36 24.73 0.20
C TYR A 81 11.91 23.44 0.78
N LEU A 82 11.12 22.76 1.60
CA LEU A 82 11.50 21.53 2.27
C LEU A 82 10.81 20.34 1.61
N TYR A 83 11.59 19.31 1.28
CA TYR A 83 11.12 18.15 0.53
C TYR A 83 11.38 16.83 1.26
N TRP A 84 10.34 16.03 1.36
CA TRP A 84 10.40 14.63 1.77
C TRP A 84 9.69 13.75 0.73
N VAL A 85 9.99 12.46 0.75
CA VAL A 85 9.34 11.48 -0.12
C VAL A 85 8.95 10.25 0.69
N PHE A 86 7.75 9.73 0.47
CA PHE A 86 7.27 8.50 1.12
C PHE A 86 6.53 7.61 0.10
N PRO A 87 6.51 6.28 0.28
CA PRO A 87 5.82 5.39 -0.64
C PRO A 87 4.35 5.23 -0.25
N ALA A 88 3.45 5.12 -1.23
CA ALA A 88 2.05 4.73 -0.99
C ALA A 88 1.52 3.85 -2.13
N ASP A 89 0.84 2.76 -1.77
CA ASP A 89 0.36 1.70 -2.66
C ASP A 89 -1.15 1.79 -2.92
N ALA A 90 -1.66 1.01 -3.87
CA ALA A 90 -3.09 0.90 -4.15
C ALA A 90 -3.88 0.45 -2.91
N GLY A 91 -5.08 0.99 -2.73
CA GLY A 91 -5.92 0.71 -1.55
C GLY A 91 -5.55 1.56 -0.33
N GLN A 92 -4.42 2.26 -0.36
CA GLN A 92 -3.98 3.11 0.75
C GLN A 92 -4.55 4.52 0.67
N ARG A 93 -4.74 5.16 1.83
CA ARG A 93 -5.06 6.60 1.96
C ARG A 93 -3.97 7.31 2.74
N PRO A 94 -3.05 7.99 2.04
CA PRO A 94 -2.04 8.82 2.67
C PRO A 94 -2.63 10.03 3.38
N THR A 95 -2.09 10.33 4.55
CA THR A 95 -2.30 11.56 5.31
C THR A 95 -0.95 12.15 5.66
N VAL A 96 -0.71 13.38 5.22
CA VAL A 96 0.52 14.11 5.53
C VAL A 96 0.19 15.22 6.51
N GLU A 97 0.84 15.18 7.66
CA GLU A 97 0.76 16.22 8.68
C GLU A 97 2.08 16.97 8.74
N ALA A 98 2.03 18.29 8.91
CA ALA A 98 3.22 19.09 9.10
C ALA A 98 3.02 20.13 10.20
N THR A 99 4.07 20.30 10.99
CA THR A 99 4.14 21.25 12.09
C THR A 99 5.34 22.15 11.87
N VAL A 100 5.11 23.45 11.76
CA VAL A 100 6.17 24.46 11.65
C VAL A 100 6.26 25.20 12.97
N LYS A 101 7.42 25.11 13.62
CA LYS A 101 7.78 25.89 14.81
C LYS A 101 8.40 27.21 14.36
N LEU A 102 7.73 28.29 14.72
CA LEU A 102 8.15 29.66 14.42
C LEU A 102 9.02 30.19 15.57
N PRO A 103 9.96 31.12 15.30
CA PRO A 103 10.84 31.64 16.32
C PRO A 103 10.05 32.38 17.42
N GLU A 104 10.36 32.09 18.68
CA GLU A 104 9.64 32.60 19.86
C GLU A 104 9.90 34.09 20.14
N ASN A 105 11.08 34.61 19.77
CA ASN A 105 11.58 35.92 20.22
C ASN A 105 11.61 37.02 19.15
N ALA A 106 10.85 36.86 18.07
CA ALA A 106 10.74 37.92 17.07
C ALA A 106 9.70 38.96 17.54
N ALA A 107 10.15 39.95 18.32
CA ALA A 107 9.39 41.13 18.74
C ALA A 107 8.78 41.96 17.57
N ARG A 108 8.95 41.49 16.33
CA ARG A 108 8.35 42.00 15.10
C ARG A 108 7.91 40.87 14.17
N ARG A 109 7.20 39.83 14.64
CA ARG A 109 6.62 38.87 13.70
C ARG A 109 5.47 39.50 12.94
N SER A 110 5.50 39.33 11.63
CA SER A 110 4.38 39.68 10.75
C SER A 110 3.62 38.40 10.39
N ALA A 111 2.35 38.54 10.00
CA ALA A 111 1.57 37.38 9.59
C ALA A 111 2.20 36.70 8.36
N SER A 112 2.20 35.37 8.33
CA SER A 112 2.71 34.57 7.21
C SER A 112 1.70 33.48 6.83
N THR A 113 1.70 33.05 5.57
CA THR A 113 0.82 31.97 5.11
C THR A 113 1.66 30.80 4.64
N TRP A 114 1.46 29.65 5.27
CA TRP A 114 2.17 28.41 5.02
C TRP A 114 1.33 27.45 4.19
N GLN A 115 2.00 26.62 3.40
CA GLN A 115 1.37 25.64 2.54
C GLN A 115 2.13 24.32 2.56
N ILE A 116 1.36 23.23 2.61
CA ILE A 116 1.82 21.87 2.33
C ILE A 116 1.23 21.40 1.00
N ASP A 117 2.09 20.95 0.12
CA ASP A 117 1.72 20.35 -1.16
C ASP A 117 2.21 18.90 -1.20
N VAL A 118 1.39 18.02 -1.78
CA VAL A 118 1.76 16.62 -2.02
C VAL A 118 1.72 16.37 -3.52
N TYR A 119 2.79 15.79 -4.05
CA TYR A 119 2.96 15.47 -5.46
C TYR A 119 3.11 13.97 -5.64
N ASP A 120 2.55 13.42 -6.71
CA ASP A 120 2.81 12.02 -7.10
C ASP A 120 4.19 11.85 -7.76
N GLY A 121 4.54 10.61 -8.13
CA GLY A 121 5.81 10.30 -8.81
C GLY A 121 5.95 10.97 -10.19
N LEU A 122 4.84 11.40 -10.80
CA LEU A 122 4.81 12.18 -12.03
C LEU A 122 4.88 13.69 -11.78
N ARG A 123 5.11 14.09 -10.52
CA ARG A 123 5.16 15.49 -10.04
C ARG A 123 3.87 16.26 -10.30
N ARG A 124 2.73 15.57 -10.36
CA ARG A 124 1.41 16.20 -10.40
C ARG A 124 0.96 16.44 -8.98
N ARG A 125 0.55 17.68 -8.70
CA ARG A 125 0.03 18.06 -7.39
C ARG A 125 -1.28 17.32 -7.14
N GLN A 126 -1.33 16.56 -6.06
CA GLN A 126 -2.52 15.84 -5.64
C GLN A 126 -3.39 16.76 -4.77
N ALA A 127 -4.69 16.74 -5.03
CA ALA A 127 -5.64 17.50 -4.22
C ALA A 127 -5.87 16.79 -2.87
N CYS A 128 -5.79 17.56 -1.79
CA CYS A 128 -6.19 17.07 -0.47
C CYS A 128 -7.73 16.96 -0.42
N ALA A 129 -8.23 15.75 -0.16
CA ALA A 129 -9.66 15.50 0.07
C ALA A 129 -10.11 16.12 1.39
N TYR A 130 -9.24 16.10 2.41
CA TYR A 130 -9.50 16.68 3.72
C TYR A 130 -8.24 17.36 4.27
N GLY A 131 -8.42 18.12 5.34
CA GLY A 131 -7.34 18.82 6.04
C GLY A 131 -7.18 20.27 5.60
N HIS A 132 -6.12 20.88 6.11
CA HIS A 132 -5.80 22.29 5.88
C HIS A 132 -4.43 22.42 5.22
N GLN A 133 -4.45 22.37 3.89
CA GLN A 133 -3.25 22.49 3.06
C GLN A 133 -2.57 23.86 3.16
N THR A 134 -3.33 24.90 3.53
CA THR A 134 -2.84 26.28 3.65
C THR A 134 -3.33 26.88 4.95
N ARG A 135 -2.43 27.51 5.71
CA ARG A 135 -2.73 28.14 7.00
C ARG A 135 -2.03 29.47 7.15
N LYS A 136 -2.77 30.46 7.64
CA LYS A 136 -2.23 31.75 8.05
C LYS A 136 -1.79 31.70 9.50
N ALA A 137 -0.53 32.02 9.75
CA ALA A 137 0.05 32.24 11.06
C ALA A 137 -0.04 33.73 11.40
N GLY A 138 -0.64 34.05 12.54
CA GLY A 138 -0.61 35.41 13.08
C GLY A 138 0.77 35.76 13.65
N ALA A 139 0.99 37.04 13.95
CA ALA A 139 2.22 37.53 14.58
C ALA A 139 2.55 36.81 15.91
N GLU A 140 1.51 36.37 16.64
CA GLU A 140 1.66 35.69 17.93
C GLU A 140 1.76 34.16 17.81
N ALA A 141 1.57 33.58 16.62
CA ALA A 141 1.54 32.13 16.46
C ALA A 141 2.93 31.52 16.70
N ALA A 142 3.07 30.65 17.69
CA ALA A 142 4.31 29.90 17.92
C ALA A 142 4.45 28.72 16.94
N THR A 143 3.33 28.16 16.50
CA THR A 143 3.29 26.95 15.68
C THR A 143 2.24 27.07 14.58
N VAL A 144 2.51 26.44 13.43
CA VAL A 144 1.56 26.28 12.33
C VAL A 144 1.38 24.80 12.05
N GLU A 145 0.14 24.33 12.12
CA GLU A 145 -0.23 22.95 11.84
C GLU A 145 -0.96 22.87 10.50
N LEU A 146 -0.44 22.04 9.61
CA LEU A 146 -0.95 21.80 8.27
C LEU A 146 -1.28 20.32 8.11
N SER A 147 -2.29 20.01 7.30
CA SER A 147 -2.62 18.62 6.98
C SER A 147 -3.17 18.48 5.57
N CYS A 148 -2.82 17.36 4.93
CA CYS A 148 -3.31 16.98 3.62
C CYS A 148 -3.65 15.48 3.64
N VAL A 149 -4.94 15.17 3.65
CA VAL A 149 -5.43 13.79 3.47
C VAL A 149 -5.74 13.60 2.00
N LEU A 150 -5.09 12.65 1.34
CA LEU A 150 -5.33 12.34 -0.06
C LEU A 150 -6.61 11.52 -0.24
N ARG A 151 -7.08 11.44 -1.50
CA ARG A 151 -8.03 10.38 -1.90
C ARG A 151 -7.34 9.01 -1.84
N PRO A 152 -8.09 7.90 -1.75
CA PRO A 152 -7.51 6.57 -1.87
C PRO A 152 -6.68 6.45 -3.14
N VAL A 153 -5.49 5.87 -3.00
CA VAL A 153 -4.61 5.52 -4.10
C VAL A 153 -5.26 4.37 -4.86
N ARG A 154 -5.43 4.56 -6.16
CA ARG A 154 -6.07 3.58 -7.04
C ARG A 154 -5.02 2.76 -7.75
N ALA A 155 -5.32 1.49 -7.99
CA ALA A 155 -4.45 0.64 -8.81
C ALA A 155 -4.42 1.09 -10.29
N TRP A 156 -5.40 1.88 -10.75
CA TRP A 156 -5.45 2.42 -12.11
C TRP A 156 -6.27 3.72 -12.18
N SER A 157 -6.02 4.57 -13.18
CA SER A 157 -6.88 5.72 -13.52
C SER A 157 -6.90 5.98 -15.03
N GLU A 158 -7.94 6.67 -15.50
CA GLU A 158 -7.97 7.19 -16.87
C GLU A 158 -6.88 8.25 -17.09
N PRO A 159 -6.38 8.43 -18.32
CA PRO A 159 -5.32 9.42 -18.62
C PRO A 159 -5.68 10.88 -18.31
N TRP A 160 -6.97 11.21 -18.30
CA TRP A 160 -7.48 12.55 -17.98
C TRP A 160 -7.90 12.71 -16.51
N ALA A 161 -7.85 11.65 -15.72
CA ALA A 161 -8.15 11.69 -14.30
C ALA A 161 -6.89 12.09 -13.49
N ASN A 162 -7.13 12.80 -12.38
CA ASN A 162 -6.09 13.16 -11.41
C ASN A 162 -6.20 12.31 -10.15
N ASP A 163 -6.50 11.02 -10.32
CA ASP A 163 -6.58 10.10 -9.19
C ASP A 163 -5.16 9.75 -8.70
N PRO A 164 -4.94 9.64 -7.38
CA PRO A 164 -3.65 9.22 -6.85
C PRO A 164 -3.36 7.78 -7.29
N LEU A 165 -2.13 7.54 -7.78
CA LEU A 165 -1.66 6.25 -8.29
C LEU A 165 -0.51 5.70 -7.42
N PRO A 166 -0.23 4.38 -7.43
CA PRO A 166 0.77 3.79 -6.55
C PRO A 166 2.15 4.31 -6.93
N GLY A 167 2.98 4.68 -5.95
CA GLY A 167 4.32 5.19 -6.21
C GLY A 167 4.89 6.05 -5.09
N SER A 168 5.93 6.80 -5.42
CA SER A 168 6.56 7.75 -4.48
C SER A 168 5.79 9.08 -4.45
N TYR A 169 5.40 9.52 -3.26
CA TYR A 169 4.74 10.79 -3.03
C TYR A 169 5.71 11.78 -2.41
N TYR A 170 5.84 12.95 -3.03
CA TYR A 170 6.71 14.03 -2.59
C TYR A 170 5.92 15.06 -1.81
N VAL A 171 6.35 15.33 -0.59
CA VAL A 171 5.83 16.41 0.24
C VAL A 171 6.70 17.64 0.02
N ARG A 172 6.06 18.78 -0.22
CA ARG A 172 6.70 20.09 -0.22
C ARG A 172 6.06 20.98 0.84
N LEU A 173 6.86 21.44 1.78
CA LEU A 173 6.46 22.44 2.77
C LEU A 173 7.12 23.77 2.43
N THR A 174 6.33 24.83 2.39
CA THR A 174 6.80 26.17 2.04
C THR A 174 5.89 27.27 2.58
N VAL A 175 6.35 28.51 2.50
CA VAL A 175 5.57 29.71 2.79
C VAL A 175 5.18 30.38 1.48
N VAL A 176 3.90 30.73 1.33
CA VAL A 176 3.34 31.30 0.10
C VAL A 176 3.05 32.79 0.19
N ASP A 177 2.98 33.32 1.41
CA ASP A 177 2.88 34.75 1.69
C ASP A 177 3.76 35.07 2.90
N LEU A 178 4.87 35.77 2.65
CA LEU A 178 5.86 36.12 3.66
C LEU A 178 6.29 37.58 3.49
N PRO A 179 6.12 38.41 4.53
CA PRO A 179 6.69 39.74 4.57
C PRO A 179 8.22 39.73 4.48
N ALA A 180 8.81 40.69 3.77
CA ALA A 180 10.25 40.71 3.46
C ALA A 180 11.14 40.78 4.72
N ASP A 181 10.64 41.38 5.80
CA ASP A 181 11.31 41.47 7.10
C ASP A 181 11.37 40.12 7.85
N GLN A 182 10.56 39.15 7.41
CA GLN A 182 10.52 37.80 7.99
C GLN A 182 11.33 36.79 7.18
N LEU A 183 11.90 37.15 6.03
CA LEU A 183 12.67 36.22 5.19
C LEU A 183 13.99 35.81 5.88
N GLY A 184 14.35 34.53 5.77
CA GLY A 184 15.61 34.02 6.33
C GLY A 184 15.60 33.74 7.84
N LEU A 185 14.47 33.90 8.53
CA LEU A 185 14.38 33.60 9.96
C LEU A 185 14.42 32.08 10.22
N PRO A 186 15.05 31.61 11.30
CA PRO A 186 15.14 30.19 11.58
C PRO A 186 13.77 29.60 11.94
N ILE A 187 13.48 28.43 11.39
CA ILE A 187 12.29 27.63 11.68
C ILE A 187 12.66 26.16 11.91
N GLY A 188 11.87 25.50 12.74
CA GLY A 188 11.84 24.04 12.83
C GLY A 188 10.64 23.51 12.08
N ALA A 189 10.83 22.50 11.24
CA ALA A 189 9.73 21.80 10.56
C ALA A 189 9.72 20.32 10.94
N GLU A 190 8.53 19.81 11.16
CA GLU A 190 8.27 18.38 11.37
C GLU A 190 7.22 17.94 10.36
N VAL A 191 7.43 16.82 9.68
CA VAL A 191 6.49 16.25 8.71
C VAL A 191 6.29 14.79 9.01
N ARG A 192 5.04 14.35 9.06
CA ARG A 192 4.69 12.96 9.31
C ARG A 192 3.71 12.47 8.24
N PRO A 193 4.20 11.68 7.25
CA PRO A 193 3.31 10.90 6.40
C PRO A 193 2.83 9.68 7.18
N THR A 194 1.52 9.49 7.21
CA THR A 194 0.86 8.28 7.71
C THR A 194 0.01 7.70 6.61
N VAL A 195 -0.19 6.38 6.65
CA VAL A 195 -0.97 5.68 5.64
C VAL A 195 -1.99 4.83 6.35
N LYS A 196 -3.22 4.85 5.83
CA LYS A 196 -4.31 4.01 6.31
C LYS A 196 -4.82 3.15 5.17
N GLU A 197 -4.98 1.86 5.42
CA GLU A 197 -5.66 0.97 4.47
C GLU A 197 -7.14 1.31 4.36
N VAL A 198 -7.61 1.36 3.12
CA VAL A 198 -9.02 1.58 2.79
C VAL A 198 -9.63 0.24 2.43
N ASP A 199 -10.86 0.03 2.89
CA ASP A 199 -11.62 -1.18 2.63
C ASP A 199 -11.94 -1.38 1.14
N GLY A 200 -12.27 -2.62 0.79
CA GLY A 200 -12.49 -3.06 -0.60
C GLY A 200 -13.63 -2.35 -1.35
N ALA A 201 -14.41 -1.49 -0.70
CA ALA A 201 -15.40 -0.62 -1.36
C ALA A 201 -14.76 0.38 -2.33
N HIS A 202 -13.47 0.66 -2.16
CA HIS A 202 -12.70 1.58 -2.99
C HIS A 202 -11.74 0.87 -3.95
N ASP A 203 -11.74 -0.47 -3.94
CA ASP A 203 -10.95 -1.29 -4.86
C ASP A 203 -11.58 -1.22 -6.26
N VAL A 204 -10.72 -1.03 -7.27
CA VAL A 204 -11.15 -0.93 -8.68
C VAL A 204 -10.48 -2.05 -9.47
N ASP A 205 -11.24 -2.69 -10.36
CA ASP A 205 -10.69 -3.72 -11.23
C ASP A 205 -9.71 -3.05 -12.23
N GLY A 206 -8.41 -3.26 -12.04
CA GLY A 206 -7.35 -2.73 -12.91
C GLY A 206 -6.01 -2.64 -12.18
N THR A 207 -4.89 -2.73 -12.91
CA THR A 207 -3.55 -2.66 -12.32
C THR A 207 -2.65 -1.78 -13.16
N LEU A 208 -1.93 -0.87 -12.52
CA LEU A 208 -0.79 -0.20 -13.13
C LEU A 208 0.33 -1.24 -13.28
N SER A 209 0.93 -1.32 -14.46
CA SER A 209 2.00 -2.29 -14.75
C SER A 209 3.21 -2.08 -13.85
N GLU A 210 3.49 -0.83 -13.48
CA GLU A 210 4.65 -0.44 -12.69
C GLU A 210 4.29 0.74 -11.76
N PRO A 211 4.68 0.73 -10.47
CA PRO A 211 4.48 1.87 -9.58
C PRO A 211 5.20 3.13 -10.09
N LEU A 212 4.63 4.31 -9.84
CA LEU A 212 5.21 5.61 -10.22
C LEU A 212 6.38 5.99 -9.31
N VAL A 213 7.50 5.29 -9.48
CA VAL A 213 8.75 5.52 -8.76
C VAL A 213 9.79 6.06 -9.75
N PRO A 214 10.59 7.08 -9.39
CA PRO A 214 11.66 7.56 -10.25
C PRO A 214 12.60 6.42 -10.65
N GLY A 215 12.80 6.24 -11.96
CA GLY A 215 13.75 5.26 -12.49
C GLY A 215 13.14 3.94 -12.95
N VAL A 216 11.86 3.68 -12.70
CA VAL A 216 11.25 2.39 -13.08
C VAL A 216 11.07 2.25 -14.59
N SER A 217 10.71 3.33 -15.30
CA SER A 217 10.51 3.32 -16.75
C SER A 217 11.82 3.26 -17.55
N VAL A 218 12.97 3.56 -16.95
CA VAL A 218 14.29 3.43 -17.60
C VAL A 218 14.90 2.05 -17.35
N ALA A 219 14.47 1.33 -16.31
CA ALA A 219 14.83 -0.07 -16.13
C ALA A 219 14.14 -0.95 -17.17
N SER A 220 12.84 -0.75 -17.40
CA SER A 220 12.07 -1.55 -18.38
C SER A 220 12.36 -1.21 -19.85
N ALA A 221 13.08 -0.11 -20.13
CA ALA A 221 13.49 0.27 -21.48
C ALA A 221 14.93 -0.19 -21.84
N GLY A 222 15.62 -0.85 -20.91
CA GLY A 222 17.02 -1.29 -21.06
C GLY A 222 17.22 -2.77 -21.39
N ASP A 223 16.14 -3.54 -21.57
CA ASP A 223 16.21 -4.98 -21.84
C ASP A 223 16.30 -5.34 -23.34
N ASP A 224 16.35 -4.33 -24.23
CA ASP A 224 16.71 -4.53 -25.64
C ASP A 224 17.99 -3.74 -25.96
N ASP A 225 19.03 -4.51 -26.29
CA ASP A 225 20.33 -4.11 -26.84
C ASP A 225 21.37 -3.49 -25.89
N GLY A 226 22.33 -4.35 -25.53
CA GLY A 226 23.52 -3.99 -24.76
C GLY A 226 24.42 -2.97 -25.47
N ALA A 227 24.56 -1.80 -24.87
CA ALA A 227 25.76 -0.96 -24.92
C ALA A 227 25.72 0.02 -23.76
N GLY A 228 26.85 0.15 -23.06
CA GLY A 228 26.97 0.82 -21.76
C GLY A 228 26.34 2.21 -21.68
N ALA A 229 25.68 2.49 -20.55
CA ALA A 229 25.16 3.81 -20.24
C ALA A 229 25.59 4.23 -18.82
N SER A 230 26.29 5.36 -18.81
CA SER A 230 26.74 6.16 -17.69
C SER A 230 25.73 6.26 -16.54
N ALA A 231 26.27 6.24 -15.32
CA ALA A 231 25.55 6.53 -14.09
C ALA A 231 24.82 7.88 -14.17
N ALA A 232 23.53 7.84 -14.54
CA ALA A 232 22.64 8.96 -14.33
C ALA A 232 22.50 9.20 -12.82
N PRO A 233 22.26 10.45 -12.36
CA PRO A 233 22.14 10.75 -10.95
C PRO A 233 20.94 9.99 -10.39
N ARG A 234 21.20 9.00 -9.52
CA ARG A 234 20.17 8.27 -8.76
C ARG A 234 19.34 9.29 -7.99
N THR A 235 18.13 9.56 -8.45
CA THR A 235 17.09 10.21 -7.66
C THR A 235 16.74 9.27 -6.52
N VAL A 236 16.71 9.78 -5.28
CA VAL A 236 16.31 9.00 -4.11
C VAL A 236 14.85 8.60 -4.30
N ALA A 237 14.61 7.32 -4.59
CA ALA A 237 13.30 6.73 -4.46
C ALA A 237 13.05 6.52 -2.97
N ALA A 238 11.85 6.86 -2.49
CA ALA A 238 11.38 6.19 -1.29
C ALA A 238 11.39 4.69 -1.62
N GLY A 239 11.99 3.89 -0.74
CA GLY A 239 12.00 2.43 -0.89
C GLY A 239 10.57 1.88 -1.05
N GLU A 240 10.46 0.62 -1.43
CA GLU A 240 9.18 -0.06 -1.43
C GLU A 240 8.44 0.10 -0.08
N PRO A 241 7.10 0.16 -0.07
CA PRO A 241 6.33 0.05 1.17
C PRO A 241 6.73 -1.21 1.95
N GLU A 242 6.52 -1.22 3.27
CA GLU A 242 6.87 -2.36 4.14
C GLU A 242 6.24 -3.69 3.68
N ASP A 243 5.04 -3.63 3.10
CA ASP A 243 4.31 -4.80 2.57
C ASP A 243 4.58 -5.09 1.08
N GLY A 244 5.47 -4.31 0.44
CA GLY A 244 5.75 -4.35 -0.99
C GLY A 244 4.68 -3.68 -1.85
N TRP A 245 4.97 -3.54 -3.14
CA TRP A 245 4.02 -3.02 -4.13
C TRP A 245 2.98 -4.07 -4.50
N ALA A 246 1.72 -3.66 -4.60
CA ALA A 246 0.57 -4.51 -4.92
C ALA A 246 0.32 -5.64 -3.88
N SER A 247 0.52 -5.36 -2.59
CA SER A 247 0.27 -6.32 -1.49
C SER A 247 -1.21 -6.76 -1.38
N GLY A 248 -2.11 -6.12 -2.12
CA GLY A 248 -3.56 -6.36 -2.19
C GLY A 248 -4.05 -7.62 -2.92
N ARG A 249 -3.23 -8.64 -3.22
CA ARG A 249 -3.76 -9.89 -3.83
C ARG A 249 -4.80 -10.64 -2.98
N TRP A 250 -4.84 -10.37 -1.67
CA TRP A 250 -5.84 -10.89 -0.72
C TRP A 250 -6.70 -9.76 -0.15
N THR A 251 -7.70 -9.32 -0.90
CA THR A 251 -8.68 -8.33 -0.41
C THR A 251 -9.85 -8.96 0.34
N ASP A 252 -10.58 -8.17 1.14
CA ASP A 252 -11.85 -8.57 1.78
C ASP A 252 -12.88 -9.13 0.78
N ARG A 253 -12.77 -8.76 -0.51
CA ARG A 253 -13.56 -9.33 -1.60
C ARG A 253 -13.34 -10.83 -1.73
N TRP A 254 -12.12 -11.32 -1.56
CA TRP A 254 -11.84 -12.76 -1.55
C TRP A 254 -12.44 -13.45 -0.33
N LEU A 255 -12.47 -12.78 0.83
CA LEU A 255 -13.13 -13.32 2.02
C LEU A 255 -14.63 -13.55 1.75
N TRP A 256 -15.29 -12.58 1.13
CA TRP A 256 -16.70 -12.71 0.71
C TRP A 256 -16.90 -13.72 -0.41
N THR A 257 -16.01 -13.77 -1.40
CA THR A 257 -16.15 -14.67 -2.55
C THR A 257 -15.94 -16.13 -2.14
N VAL A 258 -14.89 -16.42 -1.37
CA VAL A 258 -14.61 -17.75 -0.83
C VAL A 258 -15.65 -18.13 0.22
N GLY A 259 -16.00 -17.22 1.13
CA GLY A 259 -17.05 -17.44 2.13
C GLY A 259 -18.41 -17.75 1.51
N GLY A 260 -18.81 -16.97 0.50
CA GLY A 260 -20.03 -17.20 -0.27
C GLY A 260 -20.00 -18.52 -1.04
N GLY A 261 -18.87 -18.87 -1.65
CA GLY A 261 -18.67 -20.15 -2.33
C GLY A 261 -18.79 -21.35 -1.40
N VAL A 262 -18.19 -21.27 -0.20
CA VAL A 262 -18.29 -22.29 0.83
C VAL A 262 -19.74 -22.44 1.31
N LEU A 263 -20.44 -21.34 1.59
CA LEU A 263 -21.85 -21.37 1.99
C LEU A 263 -22.74 -21.97 0.90
N ALA A 264 -22.50 -21.63 -0.37
CA ALA A 264 -23.23 -22.20 -1.50
C ALA A 264 -22.99 -23.71 -1.63
N ALA A 265 -21.74 -24.16 -1.46
CA ALA A 265 -21.39 -25.58 -1.47
C ALA A 265 -22.08 -26.34 -0.32
N LEU A 266 -22.07 -25.78 0.89
CA LEU A 266 -22.77 -26.37 2.05
C LEU A 266 -24.27 -26.45 1.81
N ALA A 267 -24.88 -25.41 1.26
CA ALA A 267 -26.30 -25.41 0.90
C ALA A 267 -26.62 -26.46 -0.18
N ALA A 268 -25.75 -26.63 -1.18
CA ALA A 268 -25.91 -27.65 -2.22
C ALA A 268 -25.82 -29.07 -1.65
N VAL A 269 -24.85 -29.35 -0.77
CA VAL A 269 -24.71 -30.66 -0.10
C VAL A 269 -25.92 -30.92 0.80
N PHE A 270 -26.37 -29.92 1.55
CA PHE A 270 -27.55 -30.04 2.40
C PHE A 270 -28.82 -30.30 1.59
N GLY A 271 -29.06 -29.55 0.52
CA GLY A 271 -30.18 -29.75 -0.39
C GLY A 271 -30.14 -31.12 -1.08
N TYR A 272 -28.96 -31.58 -1.49
CA TYR A 272 -28.78 -32.92 -2.01
C TYR A 272 -29.11 -33.99 -0.97
N SER A 273 -28.73 -33.79 0.29
CA SER A 273 -29.04 -34.75 1.37
C SER A 273 -30.54 -34.88 1.64
N LEU A 274 -31.30 -33.79 1.53
CA LEU A 274 -32.75 -33.78 1.67
C LEU A 274 -33.46 -34.44 0.47
N THR A 275 -32.97 -34.21 -0.74
CA THR A 275 -33.61 -34.71 -1.98
C THR A 275 -33.26 -36.16 -2.31
N ARG A 276 -32.16 -36.71 -1.78
CA ARG A 276 -31.70 -38.08 -2.11
C ARG A 276 -32.68 -39.18 -1.70
N GLY A 277 -33.62 -38.89 -0.78
CA GLY A 277 -34.61 -39.84 -0.28
C GLY A 277 -33.98 -40.99 0.52
N ARG A 278 -34.72 -41.56 1.48
CA ARG A 278 -34.31 -42.83 2.10
C ARG A 278 -34.38 -43.89 1.00
N GLY A 279 -33.21 -44.42 0.60
CA GLY A 279 -33.07 -45.36 -0.51
C GLY A 279 -34.06 -46.53 -0.45
N ARG A 280 -34.31 -47.14 -1.62
CA ARG A 280 -35.25 -48.27 -1.77
C ARG A 280 -34.97 -49.34 -0.71
N PRO A 281 -35.97 -49.76 0.10
CA PRO A 281 -35.78 -50.80 1.10
C PRO A 281 -35.24 -52.08 0.45
N SER A 282 -34.23 -52.69 1.09
CA SER A 282 -33.53 -53.90 0.65
C SER A 282 -34.38 -55.18 0.66
N HIS A 283 -35.65 -55.08 1.06
CA HIS A 283 -36.56 -56.20 1.24
C HIS A 283 -37.80 -56.06 0.35
N VAL A 284 -37.60 -56.06 -0.97
CA VAL A 284 -38.68 -56.41 -1.89
C VAL A 284 -38.30 -57.75 -2.52
N PRO A 285 -38.97 -58.86 -2.13
CA PRO A 285 -38.78 -60.14 -2.79
C PRO A 285 -39.07 -59.99 -4.28
N PRO A 286 -38.29 -60.60 -5.19
CA PRO A 286 -38.69 -60.68 -6.59
C PRO A 286 -40.03 -61.42 -6.67
N GLY A 287 -41.06 -60.72 -7.16
CA GLY A 287 -42.38 -61.30 -7.39
C GLY A 287 -42.32 -62.37 -8.47
N VAL A 288 -43.15 -63.40 -8.23
CA VAL A 288 -43.58 -64.57 -9.03
C VAL A 288 -43.24 -64.61 -10.52
#